data_AF-A0A378FZB2-F1
#
_entry.id   AF-A0A378FZB2-F1
#
_cell.length_a   1.000
_cell.length_b   1.000
_cell.length_c   1.000
_cell.angle_alpha   90.00
_cell.angle_beta   90.00
_cell.angle_gamma   90.00
#
_symmetry.space_group_name_H-M   'P 1'
#
loop_
_entity.id
_entity.type
_entity.pdbx_description
1 polymer ?
#
loop_
_entity_poly.entity_id
_entity_poly.type
_entity_poly.pdbx_seq_one_letter_code
_entity_poly.pdbx_strand_id
1 'polypeptide(L)' 'MQASRPEDAVPTLIDQGDNDPFLAGQLQPAVLAEVARQKAWPLTLRIQPGYDHSYYFIASFIEDHLRFHAQHLFG' A
#
# COMPACT_ATOMS: atom_id res chain seq x y z
N MET A 1 6.67 0.55 -22.12
CA MET A 1 6.12 -0.31 -21.06
C MET A 1 4.69 -0.64 -21.44
N GLN A 2 4.36 -1.93 -21.57
CA GLN A 2 2.98 -2.33 -21.88
C GLN A 2 2.14 -2.15 -20.60
N ALA A 3 0.99 -1.50 -20.71
CA ALA A 3 0.12 -1.28 -19.56
C ALA A 3 -0.49 -2.63 -19.11
N SER A 4 -0.48 -2.87 -17.80
CA SER A 4 -1.16 -4.03 -17.19
C SER A 4 -2.64 -4.04 -17.56
N ARG A 5 -3.17 -5.23 -17.82
CA ARG A 5 -4.60 -5.44 -18.10
C ARG A 5 -5.34 -5.75 -16.79
N PRO A 6 -6.68 -5.60 -16.73
CA PRO A 6 -7.44 -5.88 -15.51
C PRO A 6 -7.25 -7.30 -14.97
N GLU A 7 -7.03 -8.29 -15.86
CA GLU A 7 -6.74 -9.67 -15.48
C GLU A 7 -5.37 -9.86 -14.80
N ASP A 8 -4.46 -8.90 -14.94
CA ASP A 8 -3.14 -8.90 -14.32
C ASP A 8 -3.17 -8.25 -12.91
N ALA A 9 -4.36 -7.86 -12.42
CA ALA A 9 -4.51 -7.14 -11.17
C ALA A 9 -4.17 -8.02 -9.95
N VAL A 10 -3.24 -7.53 -9.14
CA VAL A 10 -2.83 -8.19 -7.89
C VAL A 10 -3.42 -7.43 -6.71
N PRO A 11 -4.09 -8.09 -5.75
CA PRO A 11 -4.50 -7.47 -4.50
C PRO A 11 -3.32 -6.75 -3.86
N THR A 12 -3.52 -5.48 -3.52
CA THR A 12 -2.45 -4.61 -3.02
C THR A 12 -2.86 -3.97 -1.70
N LEU A 13 -2.00 -4.05 -0.69
CA LEU A 13 -2.14 -3.37 0.60
C LEU A 13 -0.95 -2.45 0.82
N ILE A 14 -1.20 -1.18 1.17
CA ILE A 14 -0.19 -0.19 1.52
C ILE A 14 -0.55 0.42 2.87
N ASP A 15 0.42 0.45 3.78
CA ASP A 15 0.38 1.29 4.98
C ASP A 15 1.38 2.43 4.80
N GLN A 16 0.94 3.65 5.10
CA GLN A 16 1.77 4.85 5.06
C GLN A 16 1.63 5.60 6.39
N GLY A 17 2.75 5.84 7.08
CA GLY A 17 2.78 6.78 8.20
C GLY A 17 2.56 8.22 7.74
N ASP A 18 1.71 8.99 8.44
CA ASP A 18 1.45 10.40 8.09
C ASP A 18 2.50 11.39 8.64
N ASN A 19 3.36 10.92 9.56
CA ASN A 19 4.51 11.66 10.08
C ASN A 19 5.82 11.24 9.39
N ASP A 20 5.71 10.58 8.24
CA ASP A 20 6.84 10.22 7.39
C ASP A 20 7.40 11.47 6.69
N PRO A 21 8.68 11.84 6.91
CA PRO A 21 9.27 13.05 6.33
C PRO A 21 9.35 13.01 4.79
N PHE A 22 9.19 11.84 4.18
CA PHE A 22 9.27 11.65 2.73
C PHE A 22 7.90 11.61 2.03
N LEU A 23 6.80 11.71 2.79
CA LEU A 23 5.42 11.53 2.31
C LEU A 23 5.10 12.37 1.07
N ALA A 24 5.30 13.69 1.15
CA ALA A 24 4.90 14.61 0.08
C ALA A 24 5.94 14.70 -1.06
N GLY A 25 7.23 14.53 -0.75
CA GLY A 25 8.32 14.78 -1.69
C GLY A 25 8.79 13.56 -2.48
N GLN A 26 8.57 12.35 -1.96
CA GLN A 26 9.08 11.12 -2.57
C GLN A 26 8.00 10.05 -2.70
N LEU A 27 7.21 9.82 -1.65
CA LEU A 27 6.32 8.65 -1.60
C LEU A 27 5.01 8.86 -2.36
N GLN A 28 4.34 9.99 -2.09
CA GLN A 28 3.12 10.45 -2.78
C GLN A 28 2.06 9.36 -3.01
N PRO A 29 1.66 8.56 -1.99
CA PRO A 29 0.77 7.41 -2.17
C PRO A 29 -0.62 7.79 -2.68
N ALA A 30 -1.06 9.03 -2.48
CA ALA A 30 -2.30 9.56 -3.05
C ALA A 30 -2.32 9.54 -4.59
N VAL A 31 -1.16 9.70 -5.25
CA VAL A 31 -1.06 9.63 -6.71
C VAL A 31 -1.35 8.21 -7.19
N LEU A 32 -0.78 7.20 -6.50
CA LEU A 32 -1.05 5.80 -6.81
C LEU A 32 -2.52 5.44 -6.53
N ALA A 33 -3.07 5.90 -5.40
CA ALA A 33 -4.46 5.66 -5.03
C ALA A 33 -5.45 6.19 -6.08
N GLU A 34 -5.20 7.39 -6.61
CA GLU A 34 -6.05 7.96 -7.66
C GLU A 34 -6.00 7.15 -8.95
N VAL A 35 -4.81 6.70 -9.38
CA VAL A 35 -4.68 5.83 -10.56
C VAL A 35 -5.33 4.47 -10.33
N ALA A 36 -5.15 3.88 -9.14
CA ALA A 36 -5.78 2.62 -8.77
C ALA A 36 -7.31 2.73 -8.84
N ARG A 37 -7.88 3.81 -8.30
CA ARG A 37 -9.32 4.10 -8.36
C ARG A 37 -9.82 4.22 -9.80
N GLN A 38 -9.10 4.96 -10.65
CA GLN A 38 -9.46 5.12 -12.07
C GLN A 38 -9.44 3.80 -12.85
N LYS A 39 -8.54 2.88 -12.49
CA LYS A 39 -8.38 1.58 -13.15
C LYS A 39 -9.15 0.45 -12.46
N ALA A 40 -9.91 0.74 -11.40
CA ALA A 40 -10.52 -0.27 -10.54
C ALA A 40 -9.50 -1.34 -10.05
N TRP A 41 -8.27 -0.90 -9.76
CA TRP A 41 -7.23 -1.77 -9.22
C TRP A 41 -7.54 -2.11 -7.74
N PRO A 42 -7.39 -3.37 -7.29
CA PRO A 42 -7.70 -3.79 -5.93
C PRO A 42 -6.64 -3.31 -4.93
N LEU A 43 -6.61 -2.00 -4.68
CA LEU A 43 -5.71 -1.34 -3.74
C LEU A 43 -6.44 -0.96 -2.45
N THR A 44 -5.88 -1.38 -1.32
CA THR A 44 -6.19 -0.85 0.01
C THR A 44 -5.02 0.02 0.47
N LEU A 45 -5.25 1.33 0.62
CA LEU A 45 -4.28 2.27 1.20
C LEU A 45 -4.76 2.69 2.59
N ARG A 46 -3.95 2.46 3.62
CA ARG A 46 -4.19 2.84 5.01
C ARG A 46 -3.19 3.93 5.41
N ILE A 47 -3.70 5.04 5.94
CA ILE A 47 -2.88 6.09 6.55
C ILE A 47 -2.79 5.81 8.04
N GLN A 48 -1.58 5.77 8.58
CA GLN A 48 -1.29 5.41 9.97
C GLN A 48 -0.84 6.65 10.75
N PRO A 49 -1.72 7.22 11.60
CA PRO A 49 -1.44 8.49 12.29
C PRO A 49 -0.25 8.40 13.26
N GLY A 50 0.65 9.37 13.19
CA GLY A 50 1.83 9.51 14.05
C GLY A 50 3.01 8.61 13.69
N TYR A 51 2.86 7.71 12.73
CA TYR A 51 3.93 6.80 12.32
C TYR A 51 4.88 7.42 11.30
N ASP A 52 6.16 7.02 11.38
CA ASP A 52 7.27 7.53 10.58
C ASP A 52 7.74 6.52 9.51
N HIS A 53 8.96 6.69 9.00
CA HIS A 53 9.59 5.83 8.00
C HIS A 53 10.44 4.68 8.59
N SER A 54 10.36 4.43 9.90
CA SER A 54 11.28 3.52 10.58
C SER A 54 10.82 2.06 10.57
N TYR A 55 11.71 1.16 11.00
CA TYR A 55 11.32 -0.22 11.28
C TYR A 55 10.32 -0.34 12.45
N TYR A 56 10.19 0.66 13.32
CA TYR A 56 9.14 0.66 14.35
C TYR A 56 7.75 0.74 13.71
N PHE A 57 7.60 1.58 12.69
CA PHE A 57 6.38 1.63 11.90
C PHE A 57 6.10 0.29 11.22
N ILE A 58 7.08 -0.26 10.50
CA ILE A 58 6.93 -1.55 9.79
C ILE A 58 6.52 -2.66 10.77
N ALA A 59 7.24 -2.80 11.88
CA ALA A 59 6.98 -3.85 12.86
C ALA A 59 5.59 -3.74 13.51
N SER A 60 5.02 -2.53 13.58
CA SER A 60 3.70 -2.31 14.17
C SER A 60 2.55 -2.88 13.32
N PHE A 61 2.76 -2.99 12.00
CA PHE A 61 1.72 -3.45 11.06
C PHE A 61 2.12 -4.71 10.27
N ILE A 62 3.32 -5.25 10.47
CA ILE A 62 3.80 -6.41 9.70
C ILE A 62 2.90 -7.64 9.84
N GLU A 63 2.26 -7.85 10.99
CA GLU A 63 1.32 -8.96 11.18
C GLU A 63 0.12 -8.88 10.22
N ASP A 64 -0.45 -7.68 10.05
CA ASP A 64 -1.54 -7.46 9.10
C ASP A 64 -1.12 -7.79 7.67
N HIS A 65 0.10 -7.40 7.28
CA HIS A 65 0.66 -7.70 5.96
C HIS A 65 0.88 -9.20 5.76
N LEU A 66 1.39 -9.90 6.77
CA LEU A 66 1.54 -11.35 6.73
C LEU A 66 0.19 -12.05 6.55
N ARG A 67 -0.85 -11.60 7.27
CA ARG A 67 -2.22 -12.13 7.14
C ARG A 67 -2.81 -11.83 5.77
N PHE A 68 -2.64 -10.61 5.26
CA PHE A 68 -3.04 -10.21 3.92
C PHE A 68 -2.40 -11.11 2.86
N HIS A 69 -1.09 -11.35 2.94
CA HIS A 69 -0.42 -12.26 2.02
C HIS A 69 -0.88 -13.71 2.17
N ALA A 70 -1.05 -14.20 3.40
CA ALA A 70 -1.52 -15.56 3.64
C ALA A 70 -2.87 -15.85 2.98
N GLN A 71 -3.80 -14.88 2.97
CA GLN A 71 -5.10 -14.98 2.29
C GLN A 71 -4.99 -15.18 0.77
N HIS A 72 -3.92 -14.70 0.14
CA HIS A 72 -3.78 -14.70 -1.32
C HIS A 72 -2.71 -15.67 -1.83
N LEU A 73 -1.88 -16.23 -0.94
CA LEU A 73 -0.82 -17.20 -1.28
C LEU A 73 -1.25 -18.65 -1.01
N PHE A 74 -2.10 -18.87 -0.01
CA PHE A 74 -2.56 -20.19 0.41
C PHE A 74 -4.06 -20.42 0.20
N GLY A 75 -4.76 -19.44 -0.38
CA GLY A 75 -6.16 -19.52 -0.77
C GLY A 75 -6.36 -20.31 -2.06
#